data_AF-A0A402DJB3-F1
#
_entry.id   AF-A0A402DJB3-F1
#
_cell.length_a   1.000
_cell.length_b   1.000
_cell.length_c   1.000
_cell.angle_alpha   90.00
_cell.angle_beta   90.00
_cell.angle_gamma   90.00
#
_symmetry.space_group_name_H-M   'P 1'
#
loop_
_entity.id
_entity.type
_entity.pdbx_description
1 polymer ?
#
loop_
_entity_poly.entity_id
_entity_poly.type
_entity_poly.pdbx_seq_one_letter_code
_entity_poly.pdbx_strand_id
1 'polypeptide(L)' 'MHLKLDRLITKNKRGIRIQIYSCTIAYLILQLIDIEEVFGKSLLDKLRYLQSFMCQHISYVHWFRKIVYSI' A
#
# COMPACT_ATOMS: atom_id res chain seq x y z
N MET A 1 14.64 -1.84 12.74
CA MET A 1 14.11 -0.45 12.80
C MET A 1 13.06 -0.38 13.90
N HIS A 2 13.38 0.20 15.07
CA HIS A 2 12.39 0.38 16.15
C HIS A 2 11.43 1.50 15.75
N LEU A 3 10.36 1.13 15.04
CA LEU A 3 9.22 2.00 14.78
C LEU A 3 8.50 2.26 16.11
N LYS A 4 8.94 3.28 16.86
CA LYS A 4 8.18 3.76 18.01
C LYS A 4 6.86 4.31 17.47
N LEU A 5 5.78 3.55 17.63
CA LEU A 5 4.43 3.90 17.20
C LEU A 5 4.02 5.30 17.67
N ASP A 6 4.53 5.72 18.83
CA ASP A 6 4.44 7.08 19.38
C ASP A 6 4.90 8.21 18.45
N ARG A 7 5.81 7.95 17.52
CA ARG A 7 6.29 8.94 16.54
C ARG A 7 5.47 8.96 15.25
N LEU A 8 4.72 7.89 14.97
CA LEU A 8 3.90 7.76 13.76
C LEU A 8 2.45 8.23 14.00
N ILE A 9 1.97 8.12 15.23
CA ILE A 9 0.62 8.56 15.60
C ILE A 9 0.68 10.04 16.00
N THR A 10 -0.03 10.88 15.24
CA THR A 10 -0.19 12.28 15.59
C THR A 10 -1.12 12.41 16.79
N LYS A 11 -0.71 13.21 17.78
CA LYS A 11 -1.49 13.41 19.02
C LYS A 11 -2.48 14.58 18.92
N ASN A 12 -2.47 15.32 17.80
CA ASN A 12 -3.41 16.40 17.54
C ASN A 12 -4.74 15.83 17.00
N LYS A 13 -5.88 16.26 17.57
CA LYS A 13 -7.23 15.92 17.11
C LYS A 13 -7.41 16.02 15.59
N ARG A 14 -6.88 17.06 14.94
CA ARG A 14 -6.98 17.20 13.46
C ARG A 14 -6.22 16.09 12.75
N GLY A 15 -5.01 15.79 13.22
CA GLY A 15 -4.19 14.73 12.63
C GLY A 15 -4.81 13.35 12.85
N ILE A 16 -5.39 13.08 14.03
CA ILE A 16 -6.08 11.82 14.32
C ILE A 16 -7.25 11.64 13.37
N ARG A 17 -8.06 12.68 13.15
CA ARG A 17 -9.15 12.63 12.16
C ARG A 17 -8.66 12.29 10.76
N ILE A 18 -7.57 12.91 10.32
CA ILE A 18 -6.97 12.61 9.01
C ILE A 18 -6.48 11.16 8.97
N GLN A 19 -5.81 10.66 10.01
CA GLN A 19 -5.36 9.27 10.06
C GLN A 19 -6.54 8.29 9.98
N ILE A 20 -7.63 8.55 10.70
CA ILE A 20 -8.85 7.74 10.62
C ILE A 20 -9.41 7.78 9.19
N TYR A 21 -9.59 8.95 8.60
CA TYR A 21 -10.10 9.08 7.22
C TYR A 21 -9.21 8.35 6.21
N SER A 22 -7.88 8.49 6.32
CA SER A 22 -6.93 7.79 5.46
C SER A 22 -7.02 6.26 5.63
N CYS A 23 -7.13 5.75 6.85
CA CYS A 23 -7.30 4.33 7.11
C CYS A 23 -8.63 3.81 6.53
N THR A 24 -9.72 4.57 6.67
CA THR A 24 -11.02 4.22 6.11
C THR A 24 -10.98 4.19 4.58
N ILE A 25 -10.38 5.19 3.95
CA ILE A 25 -10.23 5.23 2.48
C ILE A 25 -9.39 4.04 2.01
N ALA A 26 -8.25 3.76 2.65
CA ALA A 26 -7.41 2.62 2.30
C ALA A 26 -8.17 1.29 2.44
N TYR A 27 -8.96 1.12 3.50
CA TYR A 27 -9.79 -0.05 3.69
C TYR A 27 -10.83 -0.21 2.58
N LEU A 28 -11.54 0.87 2.21
CA LEU A 28 -12.52 0.85 1.12
C LEU A 28 -11.86 0.49 -0.23
N ILE A 29 -10.69 1.05 -0.52
CA ILE A 29 -9.91 0.69 -1.71
C ILE A 29 -9.59 -0.81 -1.71
N LEU A 30 -9.14 -1.37 -0.60
CA LEU A 30 -8.85 -2.81 -0.49
C LEU A 30 -10.09 -3.68 -0.66
N GLN A 31 -11.27 -3.22 -0.25
CA GLN A 31 -12.52 -3.95 -0.49
C GLN A 31 -12.89 -3.98 -1.98
N LEU A 32 -12.64 -2.88 -2.70
CA LEU A 32 -12.95 -2.74 -4.13
C LEU A 32 -11.97 -3.48 -5.04
N ILE A 33 -10.72 -3.68 -4.61
CA ILE A 33 -9.72 -4.41 -5.39
C ILE A 33 -10.08 -5.88 -5.44
N ASP A 34 -10.16 -6.41 -6.66
CA ASP A 34 -10.21 -7.84 -6.90
C ASP A 34 -8.80 -8.37 -7.17
N ILE A 35 -8.47 -9.52 -6.58
CA ILE A 35 -7.18 -10.20 -6.78
C ILE A 35 -7.45 -11.64 -7.17
N GLU A 36 -6.60 -12.21 -8.03
CA GLU A 36 -6.73 -13.62 -8.39
C GLU A 36 -6.62 -14.50 -7.13
N GLU A 37 -7.41 -15.57 -7.07
CA GLU A 37 -7.48 -16.44 -5.88
C GLU A 37 -6.12 -17.03 -5.48
N VAL A 38 -5.19 -17.16 -6.44
CA VAL A 38 -3.81 -17.63 -6.24
C VAL A 38 -3.04 -16.72 -5.27
N PHE A 39 -3.35 -15.43 -5.23
CA PHE A 39 -2.71 -14.47 -4.33
C PHE A 39 -3.33 -14.43 -2.93
N GLY A 40 -4.47 -15.12 -2.73
CA GLY A 40 -5.21 -15.16 -1.48
C GLY A 40 -6.51 -14.37 -1.53
N LYS A 41 -7.26 -14.40 -0.43
CA LYS A 41 -8.58 -13.72 -0.30
C LYS A 41 -8.63 -12.76 0.87
N SER A 42 -7.61 -12.75 1.74
CA SER A 42 -7.63 -11.89 2.92
C SER A 42 -7.34 -10.44 2.55
N LEU A 43 -7.78 -9.51 3.41
CA LEU A 43 -7.47 -8.08 3.24
C LEU A 43 -5.95 -7.82 3.25
N LEU A 44 -5.20 -8.62 4.00
CA LEU A 44 -3.75 -8.54 4.07
C LEU A 44 -3.10 -8.98 2.75
N ASP A 45 -3.66 -9.99 2.10
CA ASP A 45 -3.18 -10.45 0.79
C ASP A 45 -3.41 -9.37 -0.26
N LYS A 46 -4.60 -8.75 -0.27
CA LYS A 46 -4.91 -7.60 -1.12
C LYS A 46 -3.96 -6.42 -0.88
N LEU A 47 -3.62 -6.15 0.38
CA LEU A 47 -2.66 -5.09 0.73
C LEU A 47 -1.26 -5.40 0.22
N ARG A 48 -0.78 -6.63 0.39
CA ARG A 48 0.54 -7.08 -0.11
C ARG A 48 0.60 -7.08 -1.62
N TYR A 49 -0.46 -7.51 -2.28
CA TYR A 49 -0.61 -7.46 -3.73
C TYR A 49 -0.51 -6.01 -4.22
N LEU A 50 -1.30 -5.10 -3.63
CA LEU A 50 -1.29 -3.69 -3.98
C LEU A 50 0.10 -3.05 -3.74
N GLN A 51 0.74 -3.35 -2.61
CA GLN A 51 2.09 -2.89 -2.33
C GLN A 51 3.09 -3.37 -3.39
N SER A 52 3.02 -4.65 -3.77
CA SER A 52 3.91 -5.24 -4.77
C SER A 52 3.67 -4.63 -6.15
N PHE A 53 2.41 -4.45 -6.54
CA PHE A 53 2.00 -3.79 -7.78
C PHE A 53 2.50 -2.34 -7.84
N MET A 54 2.24 -1.54 -6.78
CA MET A 54 2.74 -0.17 -6.71
C MET A 54 4.27 -0.12 -6.79
N CYS A 55 4.98 -1.03 -6.12
CA CYS A 55 6.43 -1.13 -6.22
C CYS A 55 6.91 -1.43 -7.65
N GLN A 56 6.22 -2.29 -8.40
CA GLN A 56 6.56 -2.55 -9.80
C GLN A 56 6.37 -1.31 -10.68
N HIS A 57 5.34 -0.50 -10.41
CA HIS A 57 5.02 0.68 -11.22
C HIS A 57 5.75 1.97 -10.81
N ILE A 58 6.17 2.08 -9.55
CA ILE A 58 6.85 3.27 -9.00
C ILE A 58 8.37 3.08 -8.92
N SER A 59 8.87 1.85 -8.82
CA SER A 59 10.31 1.61 -8.70
C SER A 59 11.04 1.95 -10.00
N TYR A 60 11.95 2.91 -9.89
CA TYR A 60 12.87 3.29 -10.98
C TYR A 60 13.65 2.10 -11.53
N VAL A 61 13.98 1.11 -10.68
CA VAL A 61 14.68 -0.13 -11.08
C VAL A 61 13.79 -1.03 -11.95
N HIS A 62 12.49 -1.11 -11.64
CA HIS A 62 11.54 -1.88 -12.45
C HIS A 62 11.25 -1.18 -13.79
N TRP A 63 11.14 0.14 -13.78
CA TRP A 63 11.06 0.96 -15.00
C TRP A 63 12.32 0.82 -15.87
N PHE A 64 13.50 0.90 -15.26
CA PHE A 64 14.77 0.73 -15.95
C PHE A 64 14.92 -0.66 -16.58
N ARG A 65 14.55 -1.72 -15.85
CA ARG A 65 14.47 -3.08 -16.43
C ARG A 65 13.54 -3.13 -17.63
N LYS A 66 12.36 -2.53 -17.54
CA LYS A 66 11.40 -2.52 -18.65
C LYS A 66 11.98 -1.79 -19.88
N ILE A 67 12.68 -0.67 -19.69
CA ILE A 67 13.32 0.08 -20.79
C ILE A 67 14.49 -0.69 -21.42
N VAL A 68 15.37 -1.26 -20.58
CA VAL A 68 16.60 -1.93 -21.05
C VAL A 68 16.32 -3.28 -21.70
N TYR A 69 15.33 -4.02 -21.19
CA TYR A 69 14.98 -5.36 -21.68
C TYR A 69 13.75 -5.39 -22.60
N SER A 70 13.16 -4.25 -22.97
CA SER A 70 12.15 -4.19 -24.04
C SER A 70 12.69 -3.67 -25.39
N ILE A 71 14.01 -3.75 -25.59
CA ILE A 71 14.68 -3.58 -26.89
C ILE A 71 15.01 -4.97 -27.43
#